data_AF-A0A7T1T7K5-F1
#
_entry.id   AF-A0A7T1T7K5-F1
#
_cell.length_a   1.000
_cell.length_b   1.000
_cell.length_c   1.000
_cell.angle_alpha   90.00
_cell.angle_beta   90.00
_cell.angle_gamma   90.00
#
_symmetry.space_group_name_H-M   'P 1'
#
loop_
_entity.id
_entity.type
_entity.pdbx_description
1 polymer ?
#
loop_
_entity_poly.entity_id
_entity_poly.type
_entity_poly.pdbx_seq_one_letter_code
_entity_poly.pdbx_strand_id
1 'polypeptide(L)'
;MAGTLITGLLIASPAAAQGSTPADPAAGSVKSAPVKPVPPNSANSKTSKVAKTPAKGLSGHEKRQHQKVVRAVVREDASLVRGQSFGAASSSRVSSLIGTYQVCFKVPVTNGTYTASIGLPGNSGDSDPGEITVVGRADTRNCLFIQTYNSAGALADRGFHVVVAYSHDRRR
;
A
#
# COMPACT_ATOMS: atom_id res chain seq x y z
N MET A 1 -38.03 -42.26 6.23
CA MET A 1 -38.12 -41.90 4.81
C MET A 1 -39.32 -41.01 4.61
N ALA A 2 -39.10 -39.70 4.42
CA ALA A 2 -40.07 -38.74 3.92
C ALA A 2 -39.26 -37.53 3.46
N GLY A 3 -39.24 -37.31 2.15
CA GLY A 3 -38.47 -36.25 1.50
C GLY A 3 -39.27 -34.96 1.38
N THR A 4 -38.58 -33.84 1.49
CA THR A 4 -39.13 -32.52 1.19
C THR A 4 -38.29 -31.92 0.07
N LEU A 5 -38.91 -31.78 -1.11
CA LEU A 5 -38.36 -31.06 -2.25
C LEU A 5 -38.28 -29.57 -1.92
N ILE A 6 -37.12 -28.95 -2.16
CA ILE A 6 -36.99 -27.49 -2.21
C ILE A 6 -36.91 -27.10 -3.69
N THR A 7 -37.96 -26.42 -4.14
CA THR A 7 -38.14 -25.88 -5.48
C THR A 7 -37.11 -24.77 -5.74
N GLY A 8 -36.36 -24.89 -6.83
CA GLY A 8 -35.29 -23.98 -7.22
C GLY A 8 -35.78 -22.61 -7.67
N LEU A 9 -35.02 -21.57 -7.31
CA LEU A 9 -35.16 -20.21 -7.82
C LEU A 9 -34.21 -20.03 -9.02
N LEU A 10 -34.79 -19.73 -10.18
CA LEU A 10 -34.13 -19.48 -11.45
C LEU A 10 -33.25 -18.22 -11.40
N ILE A 11 -31.97 -18.35 -11.75
CA ILE A 11 -31.05 -17.25 -12.03
C ILE A 11 -31.14 -16.95 -13.53
N ALA A 12 -31.59 -15.75 -13.90
CA ALA A 12 -31.56 -15.28 -15.28
C ALA A 12 -30.18 -14.68 -15.61
N SER A 13 -29.46 -15.31 -16.54
CA SER A 13 -28.29 -14.73 -17.23
C SER A 13 -28.74 -14.12 -18.56
N PRO A 14 -28.27 -12.92 -18.95
CA PRO A 14 -28.34 -12.52 -20.34
C PRO A 14 -27.15 -13.12 -21.11
N ALA A 15 -27.48 -14.09 -21.96
CA ALA A 15 -26.62 -14.59 -23.03
C ALA A 15 -26.48 -13.50 -24.11
N ALA A 16 -25.24 -13.08 -24.41
CA ALA A 16 -24.93 -12.36 -25.64
C ALA A 16 -24.43 -13.37 -26.68
N ALA A 17 -25.21 -13.52 -27.75
CA ALA A 17 -24.97 -14.46 -28.83
C ALA A 17 -23.75 -14.07 -29.68
N GLN A 18 -23.02 -15.10 -30.11
CA GLN A 18 -21.97 -15.06 -31.13
C GLN A 18 -22.58 -14.76 -32.50
N GLY A 19 -21.98 -13.81 -33.23
CA GLY A 19 -22.25 -13.52 -34.65
C GLY A 19 -20.94 -13.58 -35.44
N SER A 20 -20.97 -14.39 -36.49
CA SER A 20 -19.91 -14.87 -37.39
C SER A 20 -19.08 -13.82 -38.13
N THR A 21 -17.80 -14.14 -38.35
CA THR A 21 -16.86 -13.55 -39.33
C THR A 21 -17.36 -13.67 -40.78
N PRO A 22 -16.98 -12.71 -41.64
CA PRO A 22 -16.41 -13.07 -42.94
C PRO A 22 -15.07 -12.35 -43.23
N ALA A 23 -14.27 -13.00 -44.08
CA ALA A 23 -12.86 -12.77 -44.39
C ALA A 23 -12.49 -11.41 -45.03
N ASP A 24 -11.21 -11.04 -44.82
CA ASP A 24 -10.42 -10.01 -45.51
C ASP A 24 -10.55 -10.06 -47.06
N PRO A 25 -10.45 -8.91 -47.76
CA PRO A 25 -9.14 -8.53 -48.30
C PRO A 25 -8.88 -7.01 -48.40
N ALA A 26 -7.65 -6.60 -48.07
CA ALA A 26 -6.75 -5.84 -48.95
C ALA A 26 -5.73 -5.04 -48.11
N ALA A 27 -4.46 -5.39 -48.29
CA ALA A 27 -3.31 -4.70 -47.74
C ALA A 27 -3.21 -3.26 -48.29
N GLY A 28 -3.56 -2.28 -47.45
CA GLY A 28 -3.20 -0.88 -47.59
C GLY A 28 -2.04 -0.55 -46.66
N SER A 29 -0.83 -0.51 -47.20
CA SER A 29 0.40 -0.17 -46.47
C SER A 29 0.37 1.27 -45.94
N VAL A 30 0.03 1.46 -44.67
CA VAL A 30 0.28 2.74 -43.99
C VAL A 30 1.74 2.75 -43.54
N LYS A 31 2.59 3.51 -44.26
CA LYS A 31 3.98 3.78 -43.87
C LYS A 31 4.00 4.52 -42.52
N SER A 32 4.28 3.81 -41.43
CA SER A 32 4.63 4.44 -40.15
C SER A 32 6.02 5.07 -40.26
N ALA A 33 6.10 6.39 -40.12
CA ALA A 33 7.36 7.10 -39.98
C ALA A 33 8.05 6.71 -38.65
N PRO A 34 9.40 6.61 -38.61
CA PRO A 34 10.10 6.20 -37.40
C PRO A 34 10.01 7.27 -36.32
N VAL A 35 9.35 6.95 -35.21
CA VAL A 35 9.44 7.72 -33.97
C VAL A 35 10.87 7.55 -33.43
N LYS A 36 11.67 8.62 -33.48
CA LYS A 36 13.01 8.62 -32.87
C LYS A 36 12.89 8.31 -31.37
N PRO A 37 13.72 7.39 -30.82
CA PRO A 37 13.79 7.16 -29.38
C PRO A 37 14.15 8.44 -28.65
N VAL A 38 13.39 8.79 -27.61
CA VAL A 38 13.78 9.82 -26.66
C VAL A 38 14.96 9.27 -25.85
N PRO A 39 16.13 9.93 -25.85
CA PRO A 39 17.30 9.41 -25.14
C PRO A 39 17.06 9.38 -23.62
N PRO A 40 17.65 8.39 -22.91
CA PRO A 40 17.63 8.38 -21.45
C PRO A 40 18.41 9.59 -20.95
N ASN A 41 17.77 10.41 -20.11
CA ASN A 41 18.35 11.63 -19.60
C ASN A 41 19.48 11.29 -18.60
N SER A 42 20.68 11.03 -19.12
CA SER A 42 21.92 10.96 -18.34
C SER A 42 22.41 12.38 -18.05
N ALA A 43 21.77 13.04 -17.08
CA ALA A 43 22.31 14.23 -16.45
C ALA A 43 23.05 13.83 -15.16
N ASN A 44 24.31 13.45 -15.36
CA ASN A 44 25.47 13.75 -14.53
C ASN A 44 25.27 13.77 -12.99
N SER A 45 25.82 12.75 -12.34
CA SER A 45 26.22 12.74 -10.95
C SER A 45 27.14 13.92 -10.62
N LYS A 46 26.57 15.04 -10.19
CA LYS A 46 27.30 16.07 -9.44
C LYS A 46 26.58 16.25 -8.12
N THR A 47 27.35 16.09 -7.05
CA THR A 47 26.99 16.32 -5.66
C THR A 47 26.21 17.61 -5.46
N SER A 48 24.88 17.52 -5.54
CA SER A 48 24.02 18.60 -5.09
C SER A 48 23.95 18.53 -3.57
N LYS A 49 24.84 19.29 -2.91
CA LYS A 49 24.52 19.88 -1.61
C LYS A 49 23.34 20.83 -1.83
N VAL A 50 22.13 20.29 -2.01
CA VAL A 50 20.91 21.10 -1.96
C VAL A 50 20.78 21.51 -0.51
N ALA A 51 21.05 22.78 -0.27
CA ALA A 51 20.87 23.42 1.01
C ALA A 51 19.50 23.06 1.57
N LYS A 52 19.49 22.64 2.84
CA LYS A 52 18.31 22.56 3.70
C LYS A 52 17.70 23.95 3.81
N THR A 53 16.89 24.35 2.85
CA THR A 53 16.00 25.49 3.03
C THR A 53 14.65 24.91 3.45
N PRO A 54 14.29 24.92 4.75
CA PRO A 54 12.94 24.54 5.15
C PRO A 54 11.95 25.44 4.41
N ALA A 55 10.78 24.89 4.07
CA ALA A 55 9.75 25.65 3.38
C ALA A 55 9.51 27.00 4.09
N LYS A 56 9.47 28.07 3.29
CA LYS A 56 9.34 29.44 3.76
C LYS A 56 7.97 29.58 4.44
N GLY A 57 7.94 29.61 5.78
CA GLY A 57 6.72 29.71 6.59
C GLY A 57 6.71 28.88 7.87
N LEU A 58 7.61 27.90 8.01
CA LEU A 58 7.70 27.06 9.21
C LEU A 58 8.12 27.88 10.44
N SER A 59 7.43 27.67 11.57
CA SER A 59 7.75 28.34 12.83
C SER A 59 9.15 27.96 13.34
N GLY A 60 9.72 28.75 14.25
CA GLY A 60 11.06 28.47 14.81
C GLY A 60 11.20 27.09 15.46
N HIS A 61 10.10 26.53 15.99
CA HIS A 61 10.03 25.17 16.54
C HIS A 61 10.05 24.10 15.44
N GLU A 62 9.35 24.37 14.36
CA GLU A 62 9.24 23.48 13.19
C GLU A 62 10.57 23.40 12.41
N LYS A 63 11.34 24.50 12.37
CA LYS A 63 12.71 24.52 11.81
C LYS A 63 13.72 23.68 12.62
N ARG A 64 13.43 23.43 13.90
CA ARG A 64 14.30 22.61 14.79
C ARG A 64 13.99 21.11 14.70
N GLN A 65 12.77 20.75 14.32
CA GLN A 65 12.35 19.37 14.13
C GLN A 65 12.77 18.89 12.73
N HIS A 66 13.58 17.83 12.66
CA HIS A 66 13.79 17.15 11.38
C HIS A 66 12.72 16.07 11.25
N GLN A 67 11.93 16.12 10.19
CA GLN A 67 11.03 15.03 9.88
C GLN A 67 11.85 13.84 9.39
N LYS A 68 11.64 12.69 10.02
CA LYS A 68 12.20 11.40 9.61
C LYS A 68 11.06 10.48 9.18
N VAL A 69 11.39 9.51 8.35
CA VAL A 69 10.43 8.52 7.86
C VAL A 69 10.89 7.12 8.24
N VAL A 70 9.97 6.32 8.77
CA VAL A 70 10.09 4.87 8.89
C VAL A 70 8.96 4.21 8.14
N ARG A 71 9.16 2.95 7.72
CA ARG A 71 8.15 2.18 6.99
C ARG A 71 8.21 0.71 7.36
N ALA A 72 7.07 0.06 7.25
CA ALA A 72 6.94 -1.38 7.39
C ALA A 72 6.15 -1.93 6.20
N VAL A 73 6.60 -3.08 5.71
CA VAL A 73 5.87 -3.90 4.76
C VAL A 73 5.51 -5.19 5.48
N VAL A 74 4.21 -5.46 5.57
CA VAL A 74 3.64 -6.54 6.37
C VAL A 74 2.82 -7.45 5.47
N ARG A 75 3.01 -8.76 5.61
CA ARG A 75 2.22 -9.77 4.91
C ARG A 75 0.90 -10.03 5.64
N GLU A 76 -0.03 -10.69 4.97
CA GLU A 76 -1.34 -11.08 5.54
C GLU A 76 -1.23 -11.93 6.81
N ASP A 77 -0.17 -12.74 6.94
CA ASP A 77 0.16 -13.55 8.11
C ASP A 77 0.73 -12.73 9.29
N ALA A 78 0.74 -11.40 9.18
CA ALA A 78 1.35 -10.42 10.08
C ALA A 78 2.87 -10.44 10.16
N SER A 79 3.56 -11.20 9.30
CA SER A 79 5.02 -11.22 9.25
C SER A 79 5.57 -9.94 8.61
N LEU A 80 6.65 -9.44 9.19
CA LEU A 80 7.37 -8.27 8.66
C LEU A 80 8.30 -8.68 7.53
N VAL A 81 8.24 -8.00 6.38
CA VAL A 81 9.19 -8.18 5.28
C VAL A 81 10.44 -7.35 5.56
N ARG A 82 11.43 -7.95 6.24
CA ARG A 82 12.61 -7.25 6.77
C ARG A 82 13.39 -6.48 5.71
N GLY A 83 13.69 -7.09 4.56
CA GLY A 83 14.45 -6.45 3.48
C GLY A 83 13.73 -5.27 2.83
N GLN A 84 12.42 -5.17 3.02
CA GLN A 84 11.59 -4.09 2.50
C GLN A 84 11.11 -3.14 3.61
N SER A 85 11.52 -3.32 4.85
CA SER A 85 11.10 -2.47 5.97
C SER A 85 12.27 -1.61 6.44
N PHE A 86 12.00 -0.38 6.87
CA PHE A 86 13.03 0.53 7.37
C PHE A 86 12.60 1.12 8.72
N GLY A 87 13.37 0.83 9.76
CA GLY A 87 13.07 1.28 11.13
C GLY A 87 11.97 0.48 11.86
N ALA A 88 11.30 -0.46 11.19
CA ALA A 88 10.39 -1.39 11.84
C ALA A 88 11.18 -2.39 12.73
N ALA A 89 10.64 -2.68 13.91
CA ALA A 89 11.18 -3.61 14.88
C ALA A 89 10.46 -4.96 14.81
N SER A 90 9.13 -4.94 14.78
CA SER A 90 8.28 -6.12 14.77
C SER A 90 6.91 -5.86 14.15
N SER A 91 6.24 -6.95 13.75
CA SER A 91 4.85 -6.98 13.35
C SER A 91 4.23 -8.29 13.87
N SER A 92 2.99 -8.23 14.35
CA SER A 92 2.22 -9.39 14.81
C SER A 92 0.72 -9.10 14.79
N ARG A 93 -0.10 -10.15 14.87
CA ARG A 93 -1.53 -10.00 15.15
C ARG A 93 -1.76 -9.61 16.60
N VAL A 94 -2.84 -8.89 16.86
CA VAL A 94 -3.30 -8.59 18.22
C VAL A 94 -4.26 -9.68 18.65
N SER A 95 -3.95 -10.40 19.74
CA SER A 95 -4.83 -11.41 20.36
C SER A 95 -5.40 -12.45 19.39
N SER A 96 -4.63 -12.83 18.36
CA SER A 96 -5.06 -13.75 17.30
C SER A 96 -6.33 -13.32 16.54
N LEU A 97 -6.71 -12.04 16.62
CA LEU A 97 -7.82 -11.46 15.89
C LEU A 97 -7.46 -11.34 14.40
N ILE A 98 -8.40 -11.73 13.54
CA ILE A 98 -8.30 -11.55 12.09
C ILE A 98 -8.30 -10.05 11.77
N GLY A 99 -7.52 -9.67 10.76
CA GLY A 99 -7.45 -8.32 10.22
C GLY A 99 -6.98 -7.29 11.22
N THR A 100 -6.34 -7.69 12.33
CA THR A 100 -5.92 -6.77 13.40
C THR A 100 -4.45 -6.96 13.75
N TYR A 101 -3.67 -5.92 13.51
CA TYR A 101 -2.22 -5.95 13.54
C TYR A 101 -1.65 -4.92 14.51
N GLN A 102 -0.48 -5.25 15.04
CA GLN A 102 0.40 -4.31 15.71
C GLN A 102 1.73 -4.27 14.98
N VAL A 103 2.17 -3.07 14.63
CA VAL A 103 3.48 -2.83 14.00
C VAL A 103 4.27 -1.89 14.89
N CYS A 104 5.41 -2.34 15.38
CA CYS A 104 6.29 -1.54 16.24
C CYS A 104 7.55 -1.11 15.49
N PHE A 105 7.96 0.12 15.73
CA PHE A 105 9.17 0.72 15.20
C PHE A 105 10.26 0.81 16.27
N LYS A 106 11.51 0.97 15.82
CA LYS A 106 12.69 1.18 16.68
C LYS A 106 12.76 2.60 17.26
N VAL A 107 11.82 3.46 16.88
CA VAL A 107 11.75 4.87 17.28
C VAL A 107 10.34 5.20 17.77
N PRO A 108 10.18 6.17 18.67
CA PRO A 108 8.87 6.69 19.01
C PRO A 108 8.20 7.30 17.78
N VAL A 109 6.91 7.01 17.59
CA VAL A 109 6.11 7.49 16.47
C VAL A 109 4.84 8.23 16.89
N THR A 110 4.49 8.30 18.18
CA THR A 110 3.19 8.77 18.71
C THR A 110 2.66 10.08 18.11
N ASN A 111 3.55 11.04 17.79
CA ASN A 111 3.20 12.35 17.23
C ASN A 111 3.48 12.43 15.72
N GLY A 112 3.50 11.29 15.05
CA GLY A 112 3.74 11.18 13.62
C GLY A 112 2.46 11.18 12.80
N THR A 113 2.62 11.41 11.50
CA THR A 113 1.59 11.16 10.50
C THR A 113 1.75 9.74 9.99
N TYR A 114 0.65 8.98 9.98
CA TYR A 114 0.60 7.60 9.52
C TYR A 114 -0.21 7.52 8.23
N THR A 115 0.32 6.79 7.25
CA THR A 115 -0.41 6.48 6.03
C THR A 115 -0.17 5.01 5.71
N ALA A 116 -1.25 4.28 5.50
CA ALA A 116 -1.19 2.86 5.18
C ALA A 116 -2.06 2.56 3.96
N SER A 117 -1.67 1.54 3.21
CA SER A 117 -2.44 1.01 2.09
C SER A 117 -2.35 -0.50 2.10
N ILE A 118 -3.44 -1.18 1.73
CA ILE A 118 -3.41 -2.61 1.41
C ILE A 118 -2.48 -2.81 0.20
N GLY A 119 -1.68 -3.86 0.24
CA GLY A 119 -0.68 -4.13 -0.79
C GLY A 119 0.13 -5.41 -0.55
N LEU A 120 0.56 -6.05 -1.64
CA LEU A 120 1.49 -7.17 -1.59
C LEU A 120 2.95 -6.64 -1.53
N PRO A 121 3.87 -7.38 -0.87
CA PRO A 121 5.29 -7.03 -0.84
C PRO A 121 6.00 -7.20 -2.19
N GLY A 122 5.38 -7.87 -3.16
CA GLY A 122 5.98 -8.21 -4.46
C GLY A 122 5.51 -7.31 -5.60
N ASN A 123 5.95 -7.67 -6.80
CA ASN A 123 5.60 -7.00 -8.06
C ASN A 123 4.66 -7.85 -8.93
N SER A 124 4.05 -8.88 -8.35
CA SER A 124 3.20 -9.85 -9.03
C SER A 124 2.02 -10.24 -8.16
N GLY A 125 0.89 -10.51 -8.81
CA GLY A 125 -0.39 -10.76 -8.13
C GLY A 125 -1.07 -9.45 -7.73
N ASP A 126 -2.31 -9.59 -7.29
CA ASP A 126 -3.15 -8.47 -6.87
C ASP A 126 -3.51 -8.63 -5.40
N SER A 127 -3.51 -7.52 -4.66
CA SER A 127 -4.14 -7.54 -3.34
C SER A 127 -5.64 -7.55 -3.52
N ASP A 128 -6.31 -8.49 -2.85
CA ASP A 128 -7.74 -8.44 -2.70
C ASP A 128 -8.17 -7.07 -2.14
N PRO A 129 -9.27 -6.47 -2.65
CA PRO A 129 -9.69 -5.12 -2.29
C PRO A 129 -10.25 -5.02 -0.87
N GLY A 130 -10.23 -3.80 -0.33
CA GLY A 130 -10.81 -3.50 0.98
C GLY A 130 -10.27 -2.20 1.57
N GLU A 131 -10.51 -2.03 2.87
CA GLU A 131 -10.20 -0.82 3.62
C GLU A 131 -9.14 -1.08 4.68
N ILE A 132 -8.44 -0.02 5.07
CA ILE A 132 -7.41 -0.06 6.11
C ILE A 132 -7.57 1.14 7.04
N THR A 133 -7.46 0.89 8.34
CA THR A 133 -7.42 1.92 9.37
C THR A 133 -6.08 1.86 10.09
N VAL A 134 -5.55 3.01 10.48
CA VAL A 134 -4.27 3.12 11.17
C VAL A 134 -4.36 4.15 12.27
N VAL A 135 -3.87 3.80 13.45
CA VAL A 135 -3.74 4.70 14.59
C VAL A 135 -2.51 4.34 15.41
N GLY A 136 -2.00 5.30 16.20
CA GLY A 136 -1.01 5.00 17.22
C GLY A 136 -1.59 4.04 18.26
N ARG A 137 -0.80 3.05 18.70
CA ARG A 137 -1.28 2.08 19.69
C ARG A 137 -1.21 2.67 21.09
N ALA A 138 -2.34 2.59 21.81
CA ALA A 138 -2.45 3.02 23.20
C ALA A 138 -1.36 2.40 24.08
N ASP A 139 -0.92 3.15 25.10
CA ASP A 139 0.08 2.76 26.09
C ASP A 139 1.46 2.38 25.53
N THR A 140 1.71 2.66 24.25
CA THR A 140 3.01 2.49 23.60
C THR A 140 3.41 3.76 22.87
N ARG A 141 4.72 4.01 22.77
CA ARG A 141 5.22 5.20 22.06
C ARG A 141 5.66 4.92 20.62
N ASN A 142 5.82 3.65 20.27
CA ASN A 142 6.49 3.23 19.05
C ASN A 142 5.69 2.24 18.20
N CYS A 143 4.47 1.89 18.61
CA CYS A 143 3.65 0.92 17.89
C CYS A 143 2.41 1.58 17.29
N LEU A 144 1.97 1.02 16.16
CA LEU A 144 0.70 1.31 15.52
C LEU A 144 -0.26 0.15 15.74
N PHE A 145 -1.54 0.48 15.82
CA PHE A 145 -2.66 -0.44 15.72
C PHE A 145 -3.29 -0.26 14.34
N ILE A 146 -3.36 -1.35 13.59
CA ILE A 146 -3.81 -1.33 12.20
C ILE A 146 -4.90 -2.38 12.05
N GLN A 147 -6.00 -2.02 11.39
CA GLN A 147 -7.02 -2.98 11.00
C GLN A 147 -7.23 -2.97 9.49
N THR A 148 -7.48 -4.15 8.94
CA THR A 148 -7.82 -4.35 7.54
C THR A 148 -9.17 -5.02 7.41
N TYR A 149 -9.92 -4.59 6.40
CA TYR A 149 -11.28 -5.03 6.14
C TYR A 149 -11.39 -5.51 4.69
N ASN A 150 -12.32 -6.41 4.41
CA ASN A 150 -12.75 -6.68 3.04
C ASN A 150 -13.73 -5.63 2.55
N SER A 151 -14.00 -5.60 1.24
CA SER A 151 -14.96 -4.66 0.65
C SER A 151 -16.41 -4.80 1.15
N ALA A 152 -16.71 -5.80 1.99
CA ALA A 152 -17.98 -5.92 2.71
C ALA A 152 -17.93 -5.29 4.13
N GLY A 153 -16.82 -4.65 4.51
CA GLY A 153 -16.60 -4.03 5.81
C GLY A 153 -16.29 -5.01 6.94
N ALA A 154 -16.03 -6.30 6.66
CA ALA A 154 -15.67 -7.28 7.67
C ALA A 154 -14.15 -7.36 7.84
N LEU A 155 -13.68 -7.56 9.08
CA LEU A 155 -12.25 -7.76 9.36
C LEU A 155 -11.72 -8.93 8.52
N ALA A 156 -10.62 -8.69 7.82
CA ALA A 156 -9.99 -9.66 6.94
C ALA A 156 -8.49 -9.48 6.96
N ASP A 157 -7.75 -10.58 6.92
CA ASP A 157 -6.30 -10.51 6.86
C ASP A 157 -5.84 -10.02 5.50
N ARG A 158 -5.04 -8.96 5.47
CA ARG A 158 -4.51 -8.40 4.23
C ARG A 158 -3.06 -7.99 4.42
N GLY A 159 -2.25 -8.19 3.38
CA GLY A 159 -0.95 -7.54 3.29
C GLY A 159 -1.10 -6.02 3.20
N PHE A 160 -0.17 -5.28 3.79
CA PHE A 160 -0.19 -3.83 3.74
C PHE A 160 1.19 -3.20 3.85
N HIS A 161 1.27 -1.95 3.40
CA HIS A 161 2.41 -1.07 3.55
C HIS A 161 2.01 0.08 4.48
N VAL A 162 2.88 0.46 5.40
CA VAL A 162 2.68 1.62 6.25
C VAL A 162 3.92 2.50 6.27
N VAL A 163 3.70 3.80 6.11
CA VAL A 163 4.72 4.84 6.21
C VAL A 163 4.37 5.75 7.37
N VAL A 164 5.40 6.08 8.15
CA VAL A 164 5.28 6.94 9.32
C VAL A 164 6.29 8.06 9.20
N ALA A 165 5.78 9.28 9.06
CA ALA A 165 6.59 10.47 9.17
C ALA A 165 6.52 10.95 10.63
N TYR A 166 7.65 11.03 11.32
CA TYR A 166 7.73 11.48 12.71
C TYR A 166 8.77 12.59 12.89
N SER A 167 8.55 13.44 13.89
CA SER A 167 9.48 14.50 14.26
C SER A 167 10.60 13.93 15.14
N HIS A 168 11.84 14.22 14.76
CA HIS A 168 13.01 13.84 15.53
C HIS A 168 13.73 15.08 16.05
N ASP A 169 13.72 15.25 17.37
CA ASP A 169 14.47 16.31 18.02
C ASP A 169 15.97 16.01 17.91
N ARG A 170 16.74 16.96 17.35
CA ARG A 170 18.20 16.91 17.46
C ARG A 170 18.55 17.49 18.81
N ARG A 171 18.48 16.67 19.86
CA ARG A 171 19.15 17.05 21.11
C ARG A 171 20.64 17.24 20.80
N ARG A 172 21.11 18.44 21.12
CA ARG A 172 22.50 18.89 20.96
C ARG A 172 23.40 18.15 21.94
#